data_AF-A0A7Z0N3I6-F1
#
_entry.id   AF-A0A7Z0N3I6-F1
#
_cell.length_a   1.000
_cell.length_b   1.000
_cell.length_c   1.000
_cell.angle_alpha   90.00
_cell.angle_beta   90.00
_cell.angle_gamma   90.00
#
_symmetry.space_group_name_H-M   'P 1'
#
loop_
_entity.id
_entity.type
_entity.pdbx_description
1 polymer ?
#
loop_
_entity_poly.entity_id
_entity_poly.type
_entity_poly.pdbx_seq_one_letter_code
_entity_poly.pdbx_strand_id
1 'polypeptide(L)'
;MPLTDYTTLCMDAHGVLIDRDRGIVRGLAPLLAMLPNPPPQKQVLADYVHALHELTDEQMGAVSAHCTVYRTLASRWGLEADWQQGIEFASALGFGSLYEDAPGAIHYLRKFYQLRVVTSLNEQEFFAFNQRIGLSGSERLTTGSFVAARAKLREMEADSQVLLLTAGPPSVNSRGGHCRITRSAKAEHPQTQSFISLSDFIYQHQLALRGELL
;
A
#
# COMPACT_ATOMS: atom_id res chain seq x y z
N MET A 1 -1.59 -18.35 13.80
CA MET A 1 -2.46 -19.29 13.08
C MET A 1 -1.82 -19.56 11.72
N PRO A 2 -1.89 -20.80 11.20
CA PRO A 2 -1.61 -21.11 9.80
C PRO A 2 -2.24 -20.11 8.82
N LEU A 3 -1.59 -19.92 7.66
CA LEU A 3 -2.11 -19.02 6.60
C LEU A 3 -3.47 -19.51 6.06
N THR A 4 -3.71 -20.81 6.13
CA THR A 4 -4.87 -21.57 5.65
C THR A 4 -6.08 -21.50 6.59
N ASP A 5 -5.90 -21.05 7.83
CA ASP A 5 -7.00 -20.91 8.81
C ASP A 5 -7.91 -19.70 8.54
N TYR A 6 -7.45 -18.76 7.70
CA TYR A 6 -8.18 -17.53 7.39
C TYR A 6 -9.07 -17.74 6.17
N THR A 7 -10.33 -17.28 6.25
CA THR A 7 -11.28 -17.41 5.13
C THR A 7 -11.28 -16.18 4.20
N THR A 8 -10.85 -15.03 4.72
CA THR A 8 -10.81 -13.76 3.99
C THR A 8 -9.37 -13.23 3.91
N LEU A 9 -8.94 -12.82 2.73
CA LEU A 9 -7.66 -12.16 2.52
C LEU A 9 -7.88 -10.70 2.13
N CYS A 10 -7.58 -9.80 3.05
CA CYS A 10 -7.65 -8.37 2.84
C CYS A 10 -6.27 -7.82 2.44
N MET A 11 -6.20 -7.03 1.38
CA MET A 11 -4.95 -6.40 0.93
C MET A 11 -5.10 -4.89 0.89
N ASP A 12 -4.15 -4.18 1.49
CA ASP A 12 -3.91 -2.77 1.15
C ASP A 12 -3.24 -2.70 -0.22
N ALA A 13 -3.91 -2.13 -1.22
CA ALA A 13 -3.36 -2.09 -2.58
C ALA A 13 -2.01 -1.36 -2.64
N HIS A 14 -1.78 -0.33 -1.82
CA HIS A 14 -0.58 0.51 -1.90
C HIS A 14 0.62 -0.16 -1.23
N GLY A 15 1.66 -0.46 -2.00
CA GLY A 15 2.85 -1.17 -1.52
C GLY A 15 2.71 -2.69 -1.52
N VAL A 16 1.49 -3.24 -1.64
CA VAL A 16 1.27 -4.69 -1.86
C VAL A 16 1.02 -4.98 -3.32
N LEU A 17 0.06 -4.34 -3.97
CA LEU A 17 -0.26 -4.55 -5.39
C LEU A 17 0.36 -3.47 -6.27
N ILE A 18 0.36 -2.24 -5.78
CA ILE A 18 0.83 -1.03 -6.46
C ILE A 18 2.23 -0.67 -5.95
N ASP A 19 3.16 -0.43 -6.88
CA ASP A 19 4.50 0.12 -6.61
C ASP A 19 4.43 1.63 -6.34
N ARG A 20 3.87 1.94 -5.17
CA ARG A 20 3.71 3.31 -4.67
C ARG A 20 5.05 4.00 -4.48
N ASP A 21 6.03 3.29 -3.95
CA ASP A 21 7.31 3.86 -3.52
C ASP A 21 8.12 4.35 -4.71
N ARG A 22 8.13 3.61 -5.84
CA ARG A 22 8.72 4.08 -7.08
C ARG A 22 8.03 5.34 -7.61
N GLY A 23 6.71 5.40 -7.52
CA GLY A 23 5.93 6.58 -7.93
C GLY A 23 6.31 7.82 -7.12
N ILE A 24 6.35 7.70 -5.80
CA ILE A 24 6.74 8.79 -4.88
C ILE A 24 8.16 9.26 -5.17
N VAL A 25 9.13 8.34 -5.24
CA VAL A 25 10.54 8.68 -5.43
C VAL A 25 10.75 9.37 -6.78
N ARG A 26 10.13 8.86 -7.86
CA ARG A 26 10.20 9.49 -9.17
C ARG A 26 9.57 10.89 -9.16
N GLY A 27 8.41 11.04 -8.52
CA GLY A 27 7.72 12.31 -8.44
C GLY A 27 8.47 13.37 -7.62
N LEU A 28 9.17 12.96 -6.56
CA LEU A 28 9.96 13.85 -5.72
C LEU A 28 11.36 14.14 -6.27
N ALA A 29 11.80 13.43 -7.31
CA ALA A 29 13.15 13.60 -7.86
C ALA A 29 13.50 15.06 -8.24
N PRO A 30 12.61 15.86 -8.86
CA PRO A 30 12.89 17.28 -9.13
C PRO A 30 13.13 18.09 -7.85
N LEU A 31 12.35 17.84 -6.79
CA LEU A 31 12.49 18.51 -5.50
C LEU A 31 13.81 18.13 -4.82
N LEU A 32 14.15 16.84 -4.82
CA LEU A 32 15.39 16.33 -4.22
C LEU A 32 16.64 16.85 -4.94
N ALA A 33 16.57 17.06 -6.25
CA ALA A 33 17.68 17.61 -7.04
C ALA A 33 18.04 19.05 -6.68
N MET A 34 17.13 19.79 -6.03
CA MET A 34 17.39 21.15 -5.54
C MET A 34 18.15 21.18 -4.22
N LEU A 35 18.24 20.05 -3.50
CA LEU A 35 18.92 19.97 -2.22
C LEU A 35 20.43 19.75 -2.40
N PRO A 36 21.29 20.45 -1.63
CA PRO A 36 22.73 20.22 -1.68
C PRO A 36 23.11 18.82 -1.15
N ASN A 37 22.35 18.31 -0.17
CA ASN A 37 22.53 17.00 0.44
C ASN A 37 21.15 16.31 0.58
N PRO A 38 20.63 15.69 -0.49
CA PRO A 38 19.32 15.05 -0.43
C PRO A 38 19.32 13.85 0.54
N PRO A 39 18.25 13.65 1.31
CA PRO A 39 18.14 12.48 2.19
C PRO A 39 18.14 11.17 1.40
N PRO A 40 18.58 10.04 2.00
CA PRO A 40 18.54 8.75 1.34
C PRO A 40 17.10 8.33 1.03
N GLN A 41 16.89 7.54 -0.03
CA GLN A 41 15.56 7.14 -0.49
C GLN A 41 14.65 6.55 0.61
N LYS A 42 15.21 5.75 1.54
CA LYS A 42 14.45 5.20 2.67
C LYS A 42 13.86 6.31 3.56
N GLN A 43 14.65 7.36 3.82
CA GLN A 43 14.21 8.51 4.60
C GLN A 43 13.16 9.32 3.84
N VAL A 44 13.35 9.55 2.53
CA VAL A 44 12.36 10.23 1.66
C VAL A 44 10.99 9.55 1.77
N LEU A 45 10.95 8.22 1.65
CA LEU A 45 9.71 7.45 1.74
C LEU A 45 9.10 7.51 3.14
N ALA A 46 9.93 7.42 4.19
CA ALA A 46 9.47 7.53 5.57
C ALA A 46 8.87 8.91 5.86
N ASP A 47 9.56 9.99 5.47
CA ASP A 47 9.09 11.37 5.62
C ASP A 47 7.77 11.59 4.86
N TYR A 48 7.66 11.04 3.65
CA TYR A 48 6.43 11.12 2.86
C TYR A 48 5.26 10.42 3.53
N VAL A 49 5.44 9.17 3.98
CA VAL A 49 4.39 8.41 4.66
C VAL A 49 4.00 9.09 5.98
N HIS A 50 4.96 9.63 6.72
CA HIS A 50 4.71 10.37 7.95
C HIS A 50 3.89 11.64 7.69
N ALA A 51 4.30 12.45 6.71
CA ALA A 51 3.57 13.64 6.31
C ALA A 51 2.17 13.30 5.79
N LEU A 52 2.01 12.22 5.01
CA LEU A 52 0.70 11.76 4.56
C LEU A 52 -0.18 11.37 5.76
N HIS A 53 0.39 10.74 6.78
CA HIS A 53 -0.37 10.39 7.97
C HIS A 53 -0.79 11.59 8.80
N GLU A 54 0.10 12.57 8.94
CA GLU A 54 -0.06 13.76 9.76
C GLU A 54 -1.01 14.79 9.13
N LEU A 55 -0.97 14.95 7.81
CA LEU A 55 -1.56 16.11 7.13
C LEU A 55 -2.89 15.82 6.44
N THR A 56 -3.28 14.55 6.26
CA THR A 56 -4.52 14.20 5.56
C THR A 56 -5.69 14.04 6.52
N ASP A 57 -6.83 14.62 6.15
CA ASP A 57 -8.11 14.41 6.80
C ASP A 57 -9.10 13.67 5.88
N GLU A 58 -10.31 13.40 6.38
CA GLU A 58 -11.36 12.65 5.68
C GLU A 58 -11.91 13.38 4.44
N GLN A 59 -11.83 14.70 4.42
CA GLN A 59 -12.36 15.54 3.34
C GLN A 59 -11.36 15.67 2.18
N MET A 60 -10.08 15.35 2.42
CA MET A 60 -9.06 15.38 1.38
C MET A 60 -9.16 14.17 0.45
N GLY A 61 -9.41 14.45 -0.84
CA GLY A 61 -9.16 13.50 -1.91
C GLY A 61 -7.67 13.24 -2.15
N ALA A 62 -7.34 12.18 -2.88
CA ALA A 62 -5.97 11.73 -3.09
C ALA A 62 -5.03 12.81 -3.68
N VAL A 63 -5.48 13.56 -4.69
CA VAL A 63 -4.69 14.64 -5.32
C VAL A 63 -4.35 15.74 -4.32
N SER A 64 -5.35 16.22 -3.56
CA SER A 64 -5.16 17.25 -2.55
C SER A 64 -4.20 16.80 -1.45
N ALA A 65 -4.33 15.54 -1.00
CA ALA A 65 -3.41 14.95 -0.03
C ALA A 65 -1.96 14.96 -0.55
N HIS A 66 -1.73 14.49 -1.77
CA HIS A 66 -0.39 14.43 -2.37
C HIS A 66 0.24 15.82 -2.56
N CYS A 67 -0.54 16.80 -3.01
CA CYS A 67 -0.08 18.18 -3.14
C CYS A 67 0.30 18.80 -1.78
N THR A 68 -0.54 18.60 -0.76
CA THR A 68 -0.28 19.07 0.61
C THR A 68 1.00 18.45 1.19
N VAL A 69 1.20 17.14 1.00
CA VAL A 69 2.42 16.45 1.43
C VAL A 69 3.65 16.99 0.71
N TYR A 70 3.59 17.13 -0.63
CA TYR A 70 4.70 17.66 -1.41
C TYR A 70 5.16 19.03 -0.90
N ARG A 71 4.23 19.96 -0.74
CA ARG A 71 4.52 21.33 -0.27
C ARG A 71 5.11 21.34 1.13
N THR A 72 4.60 20.46 1.99
CA THR A 72 5.10 20.35 3.36
C THR A 72 6.50 19.76 3.40
N LEU A 73 6.81 18.77 2.57
CA LEU A 73 8.17 18.24 2.45
C LEU A 73 9.15 19.27 1.88
N ALA A 74 8.76 20.02 0.84
CA ALA A 74 9.57 21.12 0.31
C ALA A 74 9.93 22.12 1.42
N SER A 75 8.94 22.55 2.19
CA SER A 75 9.14 23.46 3.33
C SER A 75 10.03 22.85 4.41
N ARG A 76 9.82 21.57 4.78
CA ARG A 76 10.64 20.86 5.78
C ARG A 76 12.10 20.71 5.35
N TRP A 77 12.36 20.62 4.05
CA TRP A 77 13.71 20.55 3.50
C TRP A 77 14.31 21.91 3.14
N GLY A 78 13.68 23.02 3.57
CA GLY A 78 14.20 24.37 3.40
C GLY A 78 14.08 24.93 1.97
N LEU A 79 13.20 24.36 1.16
CA LEU A 79 12.88 24.82 -0.19
C LEU A 79 11.57 25.63 -0.19
N GLU A 80 11.42 26.53 -1.15
CA GLU A 80 10.14 27.21 -1.35
C GLU A 80 9.10 26.24 -1.94
N ALA A 81 7.91 26.21 -1.32
CA ALA A 81 6.84 25.33 -1.73
C ALA A 81 6.06 25.92 -2.92
N ASP A 82 6.29 25.39 -4.12
CA ASP A 82 5.52 25.77 -5.31
C ASP A 82 4.23 24.95 -5.44
N TRP A 83 3.11 25.66 -5.60
CA TRP A 83 1.79 25.07 -5.79
C TRP A 83 1.67 24.34 -7.13
N GLN A 84 2.28 24.89 -8.19
CA GLN A 84 2.23 24.27 -9.51
C GLN A 84 2.97 22.92 -9.50
N GLN A 85 4.19 22.89 -8.96
CA GLN A 85 4.95 21.65 -8.79
C GLN A 85 4.23 20.63 -7.90
N GLY A 86 3.51 21.08 -6.87
CA GLY A 86 2.69 20.20 -6.03
C GLY A 86 1.53 19.54 -6.79
N ILE A 87 0.86 20.28 -7.67
CA ILE A 87 -0.19 19.74 -8.56
C ILE A 87 0.41 18.78 -9.59
N GLU A 88 1.53 19.15 -10.21
CA GLU A 88 2.24 18.30 -11.18
C GLU A 88 2.66 16.97 -10.54
N PHE A 89 3.25 17.03 -9.33
CA PHE A 89 3.58 15.86 -8.52
C PHE A 89 2.36 14.98 -8.27
N ALA A 90 1.29 15.55 -7.72
CA ALA A 90 0.08 14.80 -7.38
C ALA A 90 -0.56 14.15 -8.62
N SER A 91 -0.58 14.87 -9.75
CA SER A 91 -1.13 14.37 -11.02
C SER A 91 -0.26 13.28 -11.64
N ALA A 92 1.06 13.33 -11.45
CA ALA A 92 2.00 12.34 -11.97
C ALA A 92 1.99 11.01 -11.22
N LEU A 93 1.44 10.95 -10.00
CA LEU A 93 1.29 9.71 -9.25
C LEU A 93 0.20 8.82 -9.86
N GLY A 94 -1.01 9.36 -10.04
CA GLY A 94 -2.19 8.58 -10.44
C GLY A 94 -2.31 7.26 -9.65
N PHE A 95 -2.70 6.17 -10.31
CA PHE A 95 -2.61 4.85 -9.68
C PHE A 95 -1.19 4.24 -9.70
N GLY A 96 -0.29 4.75 -10.54
CA GLY A 96 1.08 4.27 -10.66
C GLY A 96 1.26 2.99 -11.49
N SER A 97 2.13 2.09 -11.02
CA SER A 97 2.45 0.79 -11.64
C SER A 97 2.13 -0.34 -10.68
N LEU A 98 1.86 -1.53 -11.21
CA LEU A 98 1.71 -2.73 -10.40
C LEU A 98 3.07 -3.38 -10.18
N TYR A 99 3.22 -4.09 -9.06
CA TYR A 99 4.25 -5.11 -8.97
C TYR A 99 3.95 -6.26 -9.94
N GLU A 100 4.99 -6.84 -10.51
CA GLU A 100 4.89 -7.86 -11.57
C GLU A 100 4.11 -9.11 -11.14
N ASP A 101 4.24 -9.49 -9.86
CA ASP A 101 3.57 -10.64 -9.27
C ASP A 101 2.10 -10.39 -8.91
N ALA A 102 1.64 -9.14 -8.89
CA ALA A 102 0.32 -8.79 -8.36
C ALA A 102 -0.86 -9.40 -9.14
N PRO A 103 -0.95 -9.33 -10.50
CA PRO A 103 -2.07 -9.91 -11.23
C PRO A 103 -2.14 -11.44 -11.07
N GLY A 104 -0.99 -12.12 -11.15
CA GLY A 104 -0.90 -13.57 -10.96
C GLY A 104 -1.28 -13.99 -9.54
N ALA A 105 -0.87 -13.20 -8.54
CA ALA A 105 -1.21 -13.45 -7.15
C ALA A 105 -2.70 -13.35 -6.88
N ILE A 106 -3.37 -12.31 -7.41
CA ILE A 106 -4.83 -12.16 -7.29
C ILE A 106 -5.56 -13.37 -7.89
N HIS A 107 -5.14 -13.83 -9.07
CA HIS A 107 -5.74 -15.02 -9.69
C HIS A 107 -5.54 -16.29 -8.84
N TYR A 108 -4.36 -16.50 -8.27
CA TYR A 108 -4.08 -17.67 -7.44
C TYR A 108 -4.84 -17.62 -6.11
N LEU A 109 -4.74 -16.52 -5.36
CA LEU A 109 -5.24 -16.39 -4.01
C LEU A 109 -6.76 -16.44 -3.93
N ARG A 110 -7.46 -16.00 -4.99
CA ARG A 110 -8.91 -16.11 -5.13
C ARG A 110 -9.43 -17.55 -5.03
N LYS A 111 -8.60 -18.55 -5.29
CA LYS A 111 -8.98 -19.98 -5.18
C LYS A 111 -9.12 -20.45 -3.73
N PHE A 112 -8.53 -19.72 -2.78
CA PHE A 112 -8.42 -20.13 -1.38
C PHE A 112 -9.08 -19.15 -0.42
N TYR A 113 -9.17 -17.88 -0.79
CA TYR A 113 -9.69 -16.81 0.05
C TYR A 113 -10.82 -16.03 -0.62
N GLN A 114 -11.74 -15.52 0.20
CA GLN A 114 -12.55 -14.38 -0.20
C GLN A 114 -11.65 -13.13 -0.24
N LEU A 115 -11.41 -12.58 -1.43
CA LEU A 115 -10.52 -11.43 -1.57
C LEU A 115 -11.24 -10.13 -1.22
N ARG A 116 -10.53 -9.23 -0.54
CA ARG A 116 -10.91 -7.83 -0.33
C ARG A 116 -9.69 -6.95 -0.61
N VAL A 117 -9.80 -6.00 -1.53
CA VAL A 117 -8.72 -5.08 -1.87
C VAL A 117 -9.15 -3.67 -1.52
N VAL A 118 -8.50 -3.10 -0.51
CA VAL A 118 -8.74 -1.73 -0.04
C VAL A 118 -7.76 -0.79 -0.73
N THR A 119 -8.26 0.35 -1.19
CA THR A 119 -7.42 1.35 -1.84
C THR A 119 -7.99 2.76 -1.71
N SER A 120 -7.11 3.75 -1.64
CA SER A 120 -7.46 5.17 -1.62
C SER A 120 -7.61 5.78 -3.01
N LEU A 121 -7.46 4.99 -4.08
CA LEU A 121 -7.68 5.46 -5.46
C LEU A 121 -9.09 6.01 -5.62
N ASN A 122 -9.22 7.06 -6.42
CA ASN A 122 -10.52 7.53 -6.88
C ASN A 122 -11.10 6.60 -7.97
N GLU A 123 -12.35 6.81 -8.38
CA GLU A 123 -13.02 5.96 -9.36
C GLU A 123 -12.27 5.84 -10.70
N GLN A 124 -11.73 6.95 -11.21
CA GLN A 124 -11.02 6.99 -12.49
C GLN A 124 -9.70 6.22 -12.41
N GLU A 125 -8.92 6.43 -11.36
CA GLU A 125 -7.68 5.72 -11.10
C GLU A 125 -7.93 4.22 -10.86
N PHE A 126 -8.96 3.91 -10.09
CA PHE A 126 -9.35 2.53 -9.82
C PHE A 126 -9.75 1.81 -11.12
N PHE A 127 -10.47 2.46 -12.02
CA PHE A 127 -10.84 1.86 -13.30
C PHE A 127 -9.60 1.41 -14.10
N ALA A 128 -8.56 2.24 -14.15
CA ALA A 128 -7.29 1.90 -14.80
C ALA A 128 -6.53 0.79 -14.07
N PHE A 129 -6.51 0.82 -12.74
CA PHE A 129 -5.94 -0.23 -11.89
C PHE A 129 -6.65 -1.58 -12.12
N ASN A 130 -7.99 -1.59 -12.13
CA ASN A 130 -8.79 -2.81 -12.19
C ASN A 130 -8.75 -3.48 -13.56
N GLN A 131 -8.53 -2.74 -14.64
CA GLN A 131 -8.27 -3.32 -15.96
C GLN A 131 -7.04 -4.25 -15.97
N ARG A 132 -6.08 -4.03 -15.07
CA ARG A 132 -4.85 -4.83 -14.97
C ARG A 132 -4.92 -5.92 -13.90
N ILE A 133 -5.72 -5.72 -12.85
CA ILE A 133 -5.85 -6.66 -11.74
C ILE A 133 -7.03 -7.64 -11.91
N GLY A 134 -8.16 -7.16 -12.44
CA GLY A 134 -9.35 -7.99 -12.63
C GLY A 134 -10.06 -8.38 -11.33
N LEU A 135 -10.36 -7.40 -10.47
CA LEU A 135 -11.21 -7.59 -9.30
C LEU A 135 -12.69 -7.62 -9.68
N SER A 136 -13.46 -8.47 -8.99
CA SER A 136 -14.92 -8.48 -9.04
C SER A 136 -15.51 -7.39 -8.14
N GLY A 137 -16.82 -7.14 -8.28
CA GLY A 137 -17.51 -6.10 -7.50
C GLY A 137 -17.43 -6.31 -5.98
N SER A 138 -17.48 -7.56 -5.51
CA SER A 138 -17.41 -7.89 -4.08
C SER A 138 -15.99 -7.80 -3.50
N GLU A 139 -14.96 -7.81 -4.36
CA GLU A 139 -13.56 -7.74 -3.95
C GLU A 139 -13.08 -6.28 -3.81
N ARG A 140 -13.77 -5.33 -4.45
CA ARG A 140 -13.39 -3.92 -4.52
C ARG A 140 -13.80 -3.15 -3.27
N LEU A 141 -12.84 -2.50 -2.61
CA LEU A 141 -13.08 -1.51 -1.55
C LEU A 141 -12.29 -0.22 -1.83
N THR A 142 -12.75 0.54 -2.83
CA THR A 142 -12.16 1.86 -3.17
C THR A 142 -12.77 2.95 -2.31
N THR A 143 -11.97 3.90 -1.81
CA THR A 143 -12.47 4.94 -0.91
C THR A 143 -12.24 6.38 -1.41
N GLY A 144 -11.33 6.58 -2.37
CA GLY A 144 -10.93 7.93 -2.83
C GLY A 144 -10.19 8.78 -1.79
N SER A 145 -9.94 8.23 -0.59
CA SER A 145 -9.35 8.94 0.56
C SER A 145 -8.42 8.03 1.34
N PHE A 146 -7.22 8.54 1.67
CA PHE A 146 -6.24 7.84 2.50
C PHE A 146 -6.76 7.57 3.92
N VAL A 147 -7.52 8.50 4.50
CA VAL A 147 -8.10 8.30 5.83
C VAL A 147 -9.17 7.21 5.78
N ALA A 148 -10.09 7.28 4.81
CA ALA A 148 -11.14 6.29 4.67
C ALA A 148 -10.59 4.89 4.33
N ALA A 149 -9.54 4.79 3.51
CA ALA A 149 -8.88 3.52 3.22
C ALA A 149 -8.26 2.90 4.49
N ARG A 150 -7.57 3.71 5.30
CA ARG A 150 -7.02 3.26 6.59
C ARG A 150 -8.12 2.85 7.57
N ALA A 151 -9.22 3.59 7.65
CA ALA A 151 -10.38 3.22 8.46
C ALA A 151 -10.95 1.86 8.01
N LYS A 152 -11.09 1.64 6.70
CA LYS A 152 -11.57 0.37 6.15
C LYS A 152 -10.62 -0.80 6.47
N LEU A 153 -9.31 -0.60 6.36
CA LEU A 153 -8.32 -1.61 6.78
C LEU A 153 -8.45 -1.95 8.27
N ARG A 154 -8.68 -0.94 9.13
CA ARG A 154 -8.93 -1.12 10.58
C ARG A 154 -10.25 -1.84 10.89
N GLU A 155 -11.27 -1.66 10.08
CA GLU A 155 -12.50 -2.45 10.22
C GLU A 155 -12.26 -3.91 9.87
N MET A 156 -11.51 -4.17 8.80
CA MET A 156 -11.20 -5.53 8.35
C MET A 156 -10.33 -6.30 9.36
N GLU A 157 -9.34 -5.65 9.99
CA GLU A 157 -8.46 -6.30 10.96
C GLU A 157 -9.13 -6.65 12.30
N ALA A 158 -10.34 -6.13 12.54
CA ALA A 158 -11.11 -6.43 13.75
C ALA A 158 -11.76 -7.83 13.68
N ASP A 159 -11.83 -8.44 12.49
CA ASP A 159 -12.34 -9.78 12.26
C ASP A 159 -11.20 -10.82 12.30
N SER A 160 -11.32 -11.78 13.23
CA SER A 160 -10.39 -12.89 13.41
C SER A 160 -10.24 -13.80 12.18
N GLN A 161 -11.22 -13.82 11.27
CA GLN A 161 -11.22 -14.62 10.05
C GLN A 161 -10.45 -13.97 8.90
N VAL A 162 -10.01 -12.71 9.07
CA VAL A 162 -9.28 -11.94 8.07
C VAL A 162 -7.79 -12.09 8.27
N LEU A 163 -7.09 -12.43 7.19
CA LEU A 163 -5.65 -12.21 7.05
C LEU A 163 -5.42 -10.90 6.30
N LEU A 164 -4.72 -9.96 6.92
CA LEU A 164 -4.42 -8.66 6.36
C LEU A 164 -3.00 -8.62 5.76
N LEU A 165 -2.89 -8.23 4.50
CA LEU A 165 -1.61 -7.95 3.81
C LEU A 165 -1.41 -6.44 3.67
N THR A 166 -0.35 -5.91 4.27
CA THR A 166 0.04 -4.49 4.11
C THR A 166 1.54 -4.34 3.89
N ALA A 167 1.96 -3.18 3.38
CA ALA A 167 3.37 -2.81 3.34
C ALA A 167 3.87 -2.20 4.67
N GLY A 168 2.94 -1.70 5.50
CA GLY A 168 3.21 -1.11 6.80
C GLY A 168 3.12 -2.12 7.96
N PRO A 169 3.38 -1.66 9.20
CA PRO A 169 3.14 -2.48 10.38
C PRO A 169 1.63 -2.74 10.60
N PRO A 170 1.27 -3.79 11.38
CA PRO A 170 -0.12 -3.99 11.82
C PRO A 170 -0.56 -2.86 12.75
N SER A 171 -1.87 -2.72 12.94
CA SER A 171 -2.36 -1.93 14.07
C SER A 171 -2.13 -2.65 15.39
N VAL A 172 -2.04 -1.87 16.47
CA VAL A 172 -1.79 -2.37 17.84
C VAL A 172 -2.95 -3.25 18.34
N ASN A 173 -4.15 -3.11 17.78
CA ASN A 173 -5.39 -3.77 18.24
C ASN A 173 -5.93 -4.80 17.25
N SER A 174 -5.10 -5.27 16.31
CA SER A 174 -5.51 -6.26 15.32
C SER A 174 -5.93 -7.57 16.00
N ARG A 175 -7.10 -8.10 15.62
CA ARG A 175 -7.61 -9.40 16.06
C ARG A 175 -7.45 -10.48 14.99
N GLY A 176 -7.42 -10.06 13.72
CA GLY A 176 -7.11 -10.91 12.58
C GLY A 176 -5.63 -11.26 12.46
N GLY A 177 -5.32 -12.06 11.43
CA GLY A 177 -3.94 -12.29 11.03
C GLY A 177 -3.37 -11.07 10.33
N HIS A 178 -2.06 -10.88 10.44
CA HIS A 178 -1.34 -9.86 9.67
C HIS A 178 -0.07 -10.45 9.07
N CYS A 179 0.17 -10.12 7.81
CA CYS A 179 1.41 -10.40 7.12
C CYS A 179 1.88 -9.16 6.38
N ARG A 180 3.18 -8.92 6.40
CA ARG A 180 3.77 -7.76 5.75
C ARG A 180 4.38 -8.13 4.40
N ILE A 181 4.09 -7.35 3.36
CA ILE A 181 4.77 -7.44 2.06
C ILE A 181 5.78 -6.29 1.98
N THR A 182 7.06 -6.62 2.10
CA THR A 182 8.13 -5.63 2.31
C THR A 182 8.71 -5.08 1.02
N ARG A 183 8.60 -5.82 -0.10
CA ARG A 183 9.17 -5.46 -1.41
C ARG A 183 10.67 -5.16 -1.41
N SER A 184 11.36 -5.57 -0.33
CA SER A 184 12.78 -5.37 -0.10
C SER A 184 13.37 -6.59 0.60
N ALA A 185 14.50 -7.09 0.11
CA ALA A 185 15.17 -8.26 0.67
C ALA A 185 15.85 -8.01 2.03
N LYS A 186 15.86 -6.76 2.53
CA LYS A 186 16.41 -6.46 3.86
C LYS A 186 15.40 -6.89 4.93
N ALA A 187 15.83 -7.84 5.78
CA ALA A 187 15.06 -8.28 6.93
C ALA A 187 14.69 -7.09 7.83
N GLU A 188 13.40 -6.88 8.04
CA GLU A 188 12.89 -6.03 9.12
C GLU A 188 12.33 -6.93 10.24
N HIS A 189 12.12 -6.35 11.42
CA HIS A 189 11.98 -7.03 12.72
C HIS A 189 11.26 -8.40 12.74
N PRO A 190 11.74 -9.37 13.55
CA PRO A 190 11.29 -10.77 13.53
C PRO A 190 9.89 -11.02 14.12
N GLN A 191 9.17 -10.01 14.59
CA GLN A 191 7.92 -10.19 15.35
C GLN A 191 6.67 -10.34 14.48
N THR A 192 6.76 -10.17 13.16
CA THR A 192 5.60 -10.23 12.25
C THR A 192 5.94 -11.05 11.00
N GLN A 193 5.06 -11.96 10.61
CA GLN A 193 5.24 -12.78 9.41
C GLN A 193 5.37 -11.87 8.19
N SER A 194 6.55 -11.85 7.57
CA SER A 194 6.91 -10.91 6.52
C SER A 194 7.41 -11.65 5.29
N PHE A 195 7.03 -11.14 4.12
CA PHE A 195 7.41 -11.67 2.81
C PHE A 195 7.99 -10.56 1.95
N ILE A 196 8.91 -10.90 1.05
CA ILE A 196 9.49 -9.90 0.14
C ILE A 196 8.50 -9.61 -0.99
N SER A 197 7.75 -10.61 -1.43
CA SER A 197 6.81 -10.52 -2.54
C SER A 197 5.50 -11.28 -2.27
N LEU A 198 4.49 -11.09 -3.12
CA LEU A 198 3.29 -11.93 -3.12
C LEU A 198 3.62 -13.34 -3.61
N SER A 199 4.62 -13.50 -4.48
CA SER A 199 5.13 -14.82 -4.86
C SER A 199 5.68 -15.59 -3.67
N ASP A 200 6.43 -14.94 -2.77
CA ASP A 200 6.94 -15.58 -1.55
C ASP A 200 5.80 -15.93 -0.57
N PHE A 201 4.81 -15.04 -0.43
CA PHE A 201 3.60 -15.32 0.33
C PHE A 201 2.90 -16.57 -0.21
N ILE A 202 2.71 -16.65 -1.52
CA ILE A 202 2.06 -17.79 -2.19
C ILE A 202 2.85 -19.06 -2.00
N TYR A 203 4.18 -19.01 -2.11
CA TYR A 203 5.02 -20.17 -1.84
C TYR A 203 4.82 -20.71 -0.43
N GLN A 204 4.77 -19.83 0.58
CA GLN A 204 4.56 -20.21 1.97
C GLN A 204 3.14 -20.72 2.23
N HIS A 205 2.14 -20.13 1.58
CA HIS A 205 0.77 -20.66 1.57
C HIS A 205 0.69 -22.07 0.97
N GLN A 206 1.38 -22.34 -0.14
CA GLN A 206 1.45 -23.67 -0.75
C GLN A 206 2.10 -24.70 0.17
N LEU A 207 3.12 -24.32 0.94
CA LEU A 207 3.73 -25.20 1.94
C LEU A 207 2.76 -25.51 3.08
N ALA A 208 2.02 -24.51 3.56
CA ALA A 208 0.99 -24.71 4.59
C ALA A 208 -0.08 -25.71 4.12
N LEU A 209 -0.62 -25.53 2.91
CA LEU A 209 -1.58 -26.46 2.31
C LEU A 209 -1.06 -27.90 2.22
N ARG A 210 0.23 -28.10 1.93
CA ARG A 210 0.83 -29.45 1.88
C ARG A 210 1.01 -30.06 3.26
N GLY A 211 1.31 -29.24 4.26
CA GLY A 211 1.46 -29.67 5.65
C GLY A 211 0.14 -30.13 6.28
N GLU A 212 -1.00 -29.60 5.83
CA GLU A 212 -2.33 -30.03 6.28
C GLU A 212 -2.81 -31.35 5.67
N LEU A 213 -2.20 -31.78 4.57
CA LEU A 213 -2.54 -33.02 3.86
C LEU A 213 -1.76 -34.25 4.38
N LEU A 214 -0.86 -34.07 5.35
CA LEU A 214 -0.01 -35.09 5.97
C LEU A 214 -0.42 -35.32 7.43
#